data_AF-A0A016TDW5-F1
#
_entry.id   AF-A0A016TDW5-F1
#
_cell.length_a   1.000
_cell.length_b   1.000
_cell.length_c   1.000
_cell.angle_alpha   90.00
_cell.angle_beta   90.00
_cell.angle_gamma   90.00
#
_symmetry.space_group_name_H-M   'P 1'
#
loop_
_entity.id
_entity.type
_entity.pdbx_description
1 polymer ?
#
loop_
_entity_poly.entity_id
_entity_poly.type
_entity_poly.pdbx_seq_one_letter_code
_entity_poly.pdbx_strand_id
1 'polypeptide(L)' 'MCSPIFVFYAFQLYDCLYFFDPQSSSWYYRDNTCRRILITLEYMVFAIVHSSSVLVDILVTARLYKQIKV' A
#
# COMPACT_ATOMS: atom_id res chain seq x y z
N MET A 1 28.92 4.66 -10.54
CA MET A 1 27.60 5.29 -10.27
C MET A 1 27.24 4.99 -8.83
N CYS A 2 27.14 6.02 -7.99
CA CYS A 2 26.69 5.88 -6.61
C CYS A 2 25.15 5.78 -6.61
N SER A 3 24.59 4.69 -6.08
CA SER A 3 23.19 4.66 -5.67
C SER A 3 23.15 4.69 -4.15
N PRO A 4 22.78 5.82 -3.52
CA PRO A 4 22.51 5.85 -2.10
C PRO A 4 21.08 5.34 -1.86
N ILE A 5 20.84 4.86 -0.63
CA ILE A 5 19.57 4.35 -0.08
C ILE A 5 19.46 2.82 -0.18
N PHE A 6 19.76 2.16 0.94
CA PHE A 6 19.35 0.78 1.24
C PHE A 6 17.82 0.73 1.33
N VAL A 7 17.12 0.69 0.20
CA VAL A 7 15.72 0.24 0.17
C VAL A 7 15.77 -1.27 0.33
N PHE A 8 14.99 -1.83 1.25
CA PHE A 8 14.89 -3.27 1.47
C PHE A 8 14.48 -3.97 0.17
N TYR A 9 15.45 -4.41 -0.64
CA TYR A 9 15.22 -5.19 -1.86
C TYR A 9 14.68 -6.59 -1.57
N ALA A 10 14.68 -6.98 -0.29
CA ALA A 10 13.97 -8.13 0.18
C ALA A 10 13.37 -7.89 1.56
N PHE A 11 12.18 -8.42 1.80
CA PHE A 11 11.60 -8.50 3.13
C PHE A 11 11.03 -9.90 3.35
N GLN A 12 11.05 -10.35 4.61
CA GLN A 12 10.47 -11.63 5.01
C GLN A 12 9.18 -11.40 5.77
N LEU A 13 8.13 -12.12 5.39
CA LEU A 13 6.83 -12.06 6.06
C LEU A 13 6.22 -13.46 6.14
N TYR A 14 6.02 -13.98 7.35
CA TYR A 14 5.49 -15.35 7.59
C TYR A 14 6.19 -16.42 6.72
N ASP A 15 7.52 -16.49 6.85
CA ASP A 15 8.39 -17.42 6.11
C ASP A 15 8.47 -17.23 4.58
N CYS A 16 7.83 -16.17 4.07
CA CYS A 16 7.94 -15.78 2.67
C CYS A 16 8.98 -14.68 2.48
N LEU A 17 9.98 -14.94 1.64
CA LEU A 17 10.91 -13.92 1.15
C LEU A 17 10.37 -13.29 -0.13
N TYR A 18 10.14 -11.98 -0.07
CA TYR A 18 9.74 -11.17 -1.21
C TYR A 18 10.96 -10.42 -1.69
N PHE A 19 11.17 -10.41 -3.01
CA PHE A 19 12.28 -9.70 -3.64
C PHE A 19 11.74 -8.70 -4.64
N PHE A 20 12.26 -7.48 -4.59
CA PHE A 20 11.90 -6.44 -5.54
C PHE A 20 12.79 -6.55 -6.79
N ASP A 21 12.17 -6.76 -7.95
CA ASP A 21 12.85 -6.68 -9.23
C ASP A 21 12.71 -5.25 -9.80
N PRO A 22 13.80 -4.47 -9.83
CA PRO A 22 13.77 -3.09 -10.32
C PRO A 22 13.53 -3.02 -11.84
N GLN A 23 13.83 -4.07 -12.62
CA GLN A 23 13.66 -4.03 -14.07
C GLN A 23 12.18 -4.07 -14.47
N SER A 24 11.40 -4.91 -13.80
CA SER A 24 9.97 -5.04 -14.03
C SER A 24 9.12 -4.18 -13.10
N SER A 25 9.74 -3.47 -12.14
CA SER A 25 9.05 -2.75 -11.06
C SER A 25 8.02 -3.64 -10.34
N SER A 26 8.38 -4.90 -10.12
CA SER A 26 7.47 -5.92 -9.58
C SER A 26 8.11 -6.74 -8.46
N TRP A 27 7.27 -7.42 -7.69
CA TRP A 27 7.69 -8.31 -6.61
C TRP A 27 7.63 -9.76 -7.06
N TYR A 28 8.70 -10.52 -6.81
CA TYR A 28 8.70 -11.97 -7.01
C TYR A 28 8.93 -12.71 -5.69
N TYR A 29 8.39 -13.92 -5.62
CA TYR A 29 8.39 -14.79 -4.45
C TYR A 29 8.53 -16.24 -4.93
N ARG A 30 9.12 -17.10 -4.09
CA ARG A 30 9.39 -18.50 -4.45
C ARG A 30 8.16 -19.41 -4.29
N ASP A 31 7.29 -19.14 -3.31
CA ASP A 31 6.18 -20.04 -2.93
C ASP A 31 4.78 -19.47 -3.18
N ASN A 32 3.84 -20.33 -3.57
CA ASN A 32 2.45 -19.96 -3.87
C ASN A 32 1.65 -19.44 -2.66
N THR A 33 2.02 -19.86 -1.45
CA THR A 33 1.44 -19.35 -0.20
C THR A 33 1.75 -17.86 0.00
N CYS A 34 2.93 -17.42 -0.44
CA CYS A 34 3.37 -16.02 -0.38
C CYS A 34 2.51 -15.11 -1.24
N ARG A 35 2.04 -15.61 -2.39
CA ARG A 35 1.09 -14.87 -3.25
C ARG A 35 -0.17 -14.48 -2.50
N ARG A 36 -0.75 -15.41 -1.73
CA ARG A 36 -2.00 -15.14 -0.99
C ARG A 36 -1.80 -14.06 0.06
N ILE A 37 -0.71 -14.15 0.81
CA ILE A 37 -0.35 -13.19 1.85
C ILE A 37 -0.14 -11.79 1.26
N LEU A 38 0.61 -11.70 0.15
CA LEU A 38 0.83 -10.43 -0.55
C LEU A 38 -0.49 -9.80 -1.01
N ILE A 39 -1.34 -10.58 -1.68
CA ILE A 39 -2.65 -10.11 -2.14
C ILE A 39 -3.51 -9.63 -0.96
N THR A 40 -3.53 -10.37 0.15
CA THR A 40 -4.27 -9.95 1.35
C THR A 40 -3.75 -8.64 1.92
N LEU A 41 -2.42 -8.45 1.97
CA LEU A 41 -1.82 -7.19 2.41
C LEU A 41 -2.13 -6.03 1.47
N GLU A 42 -2.05 -6.23 0.16
CA GLU A 42 -2.42 -5.22 -0.83
C GLU A 42 -3.87 -4.76 -0.64
N TYR A 43 -4.81 -5.70 -0.47
CA TYR A 43 -6.20 -5.35 -0.19
C TYR A 43 -6.39 -4.63 1.15
N MET A 44 -5.67 -5.03 2.21
CA MET A 44 -5.72 -4.35 3.51
C MET A 44 -5.23 -2.90 3.40
N VAL A 45 -4.08 -2.68 2.76
CA VAL A 45 -3.52 -1.33 2.57
C VAL A 45 -4.45 -0.50 1.70
N PHE A 46 -4.97 -1.06 0.61
CA PHE A 46 -5.95 -0.40 -0.23
C PHE A 46 -7.20 0.02 0.56
N ALA A 47 -7.75 -0.87 1.39
CA ALA A 47 -8.92 -0.58 2.21
C ALA A 47 -8.65 0.53 3.23
N ILE A 48 -7.48 0.56 3.86
CA ILE A 48 -7.10 1.62 4.82
C ILE A 48 -6.97 2.96 4.11
N VAL A 49 -6.25 3.01 2.99
CA VAL A 49 -6.07 4.25 2.22
C VAL A 49 -7.42 4.75 1.71
N HIS A 50 -8.23 3.86 1.13
CA HIS A 50 -9.54 4.22 0.58
C HIS A 50 -10.51 4.72 1.67
N SER A 51 -10.59 4.02 2.81
CA SER A 51 -11.45 4.46 3.92
C SER A 51 -11.03 5.81 4.49
N SER A 52 -9.72 6.07 4.60
CA SER A 52 -9.22 7.38 5.04
C SER A 52 -9.59 8.51 4.07
N SER A 53 -9.53 8.26 2.75
CA SER A 53 -9.98 9.20 1.72
C SER A 53 -11.46 9.52 1.86
N VAL A 54 -12.31 8.50 1.99
CA VAL A 54 -13.76 8.69 2.13
C VAL A 54 -14.10 9.51 3.39
N LEU A 55 -13.40 9.26 4.50
CA LEU A 55 -13.60 10.04 5.73
C LEU A 55 -13.23 11.52 5.53
N VAL A 56 -12.13 11.80 4.84
CA VAL A 56 -11.73 13.19 4.51
C VAL A 56 -12.78 13.84 3.62
N ASP A 57 -13.28 13.15 2.59
CA ASP A 57 -14.29 13.67 1.68
C ASP A 57 -15.60 14.03 2.42
N ILE A 58 -16.04 13.17 3.35
CA ILE A 58 -17.21 13.44 4.20
C ILE A 58 -16.98 14.69 5.06
N LEU A 59 -15.82 14.81 5.70
CA LEU A 59 -15.49 15.97 6.56
C LEU A 59 -15.44 17.27 5.77
N VAL A 60 -14.84 17.25 4.58
CA VAL A 60 -14.77 18.42 3.68
C VAL A 60 -16.18 18.80 3.23
N THR A 61 -16.98 17.84 2.79
CA THR A 61 -18.37 18.08 2.35
C THR A 61 -19.22 18.65 3.47
N ALA A 62 -19.10 18.12 4.69
CA ALA A 62 -19.82 18.64 5.86
C ALA A 62 -19.42 20.08 6.21
N ARG A 63 -18.12 20.42 6.11
CA ARG A 63 -17.63 21.80 6.31
C ARG A 63 -18.16 22.76 5.26
N LEU A 64 -18.11 22.38 3.98
CA LEU A 64 -18.65 23.18 2.88
C LEU A 64 -20.15 23.42 3.05
N TYR A 65 -20.91 22.37 3.40
CA TYR A 65 -22.34 22.49 3.65
C TYR A 65 -22.64 23.50 4.78
N LYS A 66 -21.85 23.47 5.86
CA LYS A 66 -21.99 24.43 6.96
C LYS A 66 -21.67 25.87 6.52
N GLN A 67 -20.67 26.06 5.65
CA GLN A 67 -20.32 27.39 5.12
C GLN A 67 -21.38 27.96 4.17
N ILE A 68 -22.05 27.12 3.38
CA ILE A 68 -23.12 27.55 2.46
C ILE A 68 -24.40 27.93 3.21
N LYS A 69 -24.66 27.29 4.36
CA LYS A 69 -25.89 27.50 5.14
C LYS A 69 -25.83 28.67 6.13
N VAL A 70 -24.63 29.19 6.42
CA VAL A 70 -24.41 30.44 7.17
C VAL A 70 -24.44 31.61 6.19
#